data_AF-A0A1N6UTQ4-F1
#
_entry.id   AF-A0A1N6UTQ4-F1
#
_cell.length_a   1.000
_cell.length_b   1.000
_cell.length_c   1.000
_cell.angle_alpha   90.00
_cell.angle_beta   90.00
_cell.angle_gamma   90.00
#
_symmetry.space_group_name_H-M   'P 1'
#
loop_
_entity.id
_entity.type
_entity.pdbx_description
1 polymer ?
#
loop_
_entity_poly.entity_id
_entity_poly.type
_entity_poly.pdbx_seq_one_letter_code
_entity_poly.pdbx_strand_id
1 'polypeptide(L)'
;MKYLLAILPLLFLLSMVGCEPKEEVVTNDPDAMLRFSADTVLFDTVFVTQGSVTRRLKVYNPQKNAVRISSISLGGGNTSPYKLIINGQQTPIANNLELRGQDSLYILVRVNINPADQNQPFLVADSILFHTNGNQQNVKLVAYGQDAVFHQKGAIGSTTWTAGKPHVLLDTVLLREGATLTIEKGARIFATNKAVLLINGTLQVEGTPEERVTFSGIRREPAYVNAPGQWEGIRILTGSQNNTIRYADIRNTIRGLRIGNPGKGGTLVEGCAIQYAFLDGIVAFTSDVKVVNTLIQNCGQYSFGGLGGGNYEVLYSTIVNYQNQMQRETPAFVIADFIPGTDIRNQPTQLKLVNSIVYSDGSSYANEVLLEGDISAEVAHNILRTEAYRNTLNINGNLLNIDPKFKDVRKQDFRLDTLSPASSAALPLPGISKDLKGIERSVSKPDIGAFERVVD
;
A
#
# COMPACT_ATOMS: atom_id res chain seq x y z
N MET A 1 -2.33 73.56 -31.73
CA MET A 1 -3.59 72.85 -32.09
C MET A 1 -3.63 72.32 -33.53
N LYS A 2 -3.09 73.01 -34.56
CA LYS A 2 -3.14 72.52 -35.96
C LYS A 2 -2.42 71.18 -36.21
N TYR A 3 -1.30 70.90 -35.55
CA TYR A 3 -0.60 69.62 -35.69
C TYR A 3 -1.24 68.47 -34.90
N LEU A 4 -2.03 68.76 -33.86
CA LEU A 4 -2.70 67.74 -33.04
C LEU A 4 -3.83 67.05 -33.82
N LEU A 5 -4.54 67.80 -34.67
CA LEU A 5 -5.61 67.30 -35.54
C LEU A 5 -5.10 66.45 -36.72
N ALA A 6 -3.83 66.61 -37.13
CA ALA A 6 -3.21 65.80 -38.19
C ALA A 6 -2.59 64.49 -37.67
N ILE A 7 -2.19 64.46 -36.39
CA ILE A 7 -1.59 63.27 -35.75
C ILE A 7 -2.66 62.25 -35.33
N LEU A 8 -3.87 62.69 -34.97
CA LEU A 8 -4.98 61.83 -34.54
C LEU A 8 -5.39 60.75 -35.57
N PRO A 9 -5.58 61.06 -36.88
CA PRO A 9 -5.94 60.04 -37.86
C PRO A 9 -4.79 59.06 -38.15
N LEU A 10 -3.52 59.50 -38.02
CA LEU A 10 -2.35 58.63 -38.17
C LEU A 10 -2.22 57.64 -37.00
N LEU A 11 -2.47 58.10 -35.76
CA LEU A 11 -2.54 57.23 -34.58
C LEU A 11 -3.73 56.27 -34.66
N PHE A 12 -4.86 56.70 -35.22
CA PHE A 12 -6.02 55.83 -35.45
C PHE A 12 -5.73 54.77 -36.52
N LEU A 13 -4.99 55.10 -37.59
CA LEU A 13 -4.53 54.14 -38.60
C LEU A 13 -3.53 53.12 -38.03
N LEU A 14 -2.59 53.58 -37.19
CA LEU A 14 -1.61 52.72 -36.51
C LEU A 14 -2.26 51.80 -35.47
N SER A 15 -3.39 52.19 -34.86
CA SER A 15 -4.15 51.33 -33.95
C SER A 15 -4.91 50.19 -34.64
N MET A 16 -5.05 50.22 -35.97
CA MET A 16 -5.70 49.15 -36.74
C MET A 16 -4.72 48.07 -37.22
N VAL A 17 -3.40 48.26 -37.03
CA VAL A 17 -2.39 47.22 -37.31
C VAL A 17 -2.17 46.41 -36.03
N GLY A 18 -3.16 45.63 -35.64
CA GLY A 18 -3.01 44.61 -34.61
C GLY A 18 -2.08 43.53 -35.13
N CYS A 19 -0.95 43.30 -34.47
CA CYS A 19 -0.10 42.15 -34.74
C CYS A 19 -0.83 40.91 -34.22
N GLU A 20 -1.43 40.10 -35.10
CA GLU A 20 -1.96 38.80 -34.70
C GLU A 20 -0.78 37.92 -34.26
N PRO A 21 -0.76 37.44 -33.01
CA PRO A 21 0.30 36.54 -32.54
C PRO A 21 0.35 35.31 -33.43
N LYS A 22 1.56 34.91 -33.87
CA LYS A 22 1.73 33.72 -34.74
C LYS A 22 1.12 32.45 -34.15
N GLU A 23 1.09 32.36 -32.82
CA GLU A 23 0.50 31.27 -32.06
C GLU A 23 -1.03 31.16 -32.16
N GLU A 24 -1.71 32.19 -32.66
CA GLU A 24 -3.17 32.22 -32.89
C GLU A 24 -3.52 31.95 -34.37
N VAL A 25 -2.56 32.11 -35.29
CA VAL A 25 -2.77 31.84 -36.72
C VAL A 25 -2.88 30.33 -36.97
N VAL A 26 -4.03 29.88 -37.48
CA VAL A 26 -4.29 28.45 -37.76
C VAL A 26 -3.56 27.99 -39.03
N THR A 27 -2.73 26.94 -38.90
CA THR A 27 -2.11 26.26 -40.04
C THR A 27 -2.95 25.08 -40.53
N ASN A 28 -3.03 24.92 -41.85
CA ASN A 28 -3.64 23.75 -42.53
C ASN A 28 -2.59 22.79 -43.10
N ASP A 29 -1.32 22.97 -42.71
CA ASP A 29 -0.21 22.11 -43.14
C ASP A 29 -0.45 20.66 -42.69
N PRO A 30 -0.49 19.67 -43.62
CA PRO A 30 -0.58 18.26 -43.26
C PRO A 30 0.59 17.78 -42.40
N ASP A 31 1.76 18.40 -42.46
CA ASP A 31 2.91 17.97 -41.64
C ASP A 31 2.84 18.52 -40.20
N ALA A 32 1.88 19.41 -39.90
CA ALA A 32 1.62 19.90 -38.55
C ALA A 32 0.85 18.87 -37.70
N MET A 33 1.58 17.84 -37.24
CA MET A 33 1.05 16.76 -36.40
C MET A 33 1.03 17.11 -34.91
N LEU A 34 0.10 16.50 -34.18
CA LEU A 34 0.04 16.56 -32.72
C LEU A 34 1.08 15.61 -32.09
N ARG A 35 1.54 15.96 -30.89
CA ARG A 35 2.36 15.07 -30.05
C ARG A 35 1.59 14.71 -28.79
N PHE A 36 1.67 13.46 -28.34
CA PHE A 36 0.99 12.98 -27.13
C PHE A 36 1.99 12.72 -26.00
N SER A 37 1.54 12.84 -24.75
CA SER A 37 2.35 12.47 -23.59
C SER A 37 2.55 10.96 -23.44
N ALA A 38 1.71 10.15 -24.09
CA ALA A 38 1.77 8.70 -24.12
C ALA A 38 1.12 8.18 -25.41
N ASP A 39 1.59 7.04 -25.90
CA ASP A 39 0.98 6.25 -26.98
C ASP A 39 -0.19 5.38 -26.48
N THR A 40 -0.13 4.97 -25.20
CA THR A 40 -1.16 4.19 -24.51
C THR A 40 -1.47 4.77 -23.13
N VAL A 41 -2.74 4.96 -22.83
CA VAL A 41 -3.24 5.26 -21.47
C VAL A 41 -3.67 3.94 -20.82
N LEU A 42 -2.84 3.46 -19.90
CA LEU A 42 -3.07 2.20 -19.18
C LEU A 42 -3.77 2.43 -17.83
N PHE A 43 -4.82 1.66 -17.60
CA PHE A 43 -5.49 1.48 -16.32
C PHE A 43 -5.13 0.09 -15.81
N ASP A 44 -4.69 0.02 -14.55
CA ASP A 44 -4.50 -1.28 -13.87
C ASP A 44 -5.88 -1.93 -13.60
N THR A 45 -5.90 -3.02 -12.84
CA THR A 45 -7.10 -3.78 -12.47
C THR A 45 -8.16 -2.86 -11.87
N VAL A 46 -9.23 -2.63 -12.62
CA VAL A 46 -10.42 -1.88 -12.21
C VAL A 46 -11.48 -2.87 -11.75
N PHE A 47 -11.86 -2.79 -10.49
CA PHE A 47 -12.96 -3.59 -9.97
C PHE A 47 -14.28 -3.12 -10.54
N VAL A 48 -14.98 -4.07 -11.11
CA VAL A 48 -16.18 -3.83 -11.90
C VAL A 48 -17.35 -3.38 -10.99
N THR A 49 -18.22 -2.47 -11.44
CA THR A 49 -19.28 -1.74 -10.67
C THR A 49 -18.86 -0.48 -9.91
N GLN A 50 -17.57 -0.17 -9.79
CA GLN A 50 -17.10 1.12 -9.28
C GLN A 50 -16.11 1.77 -10.27
N GLY A 51 -16.60 2.73 -11.07
CA GLY A 51 -15.75 3.68 -11.80
C GLY A 51 -15.20 4.75 -10.85
N SER A 52 -14.08 5.42 -11.06
CA SER A 52 -13.21 5.49 -12.22
C SER A 52 -11.84 5.97 -11.72
N VAL A 53 -10.76 5.26 -12.00
CA VAL A 53 -9.44 5.89 -11.96
C VAL A 53 -9.45 6.94 -13.09
N THR A 54 -9.06 8.18 -12.80
CA THR A 54 -8.95 9.23 -13.82
C THR A 54 -7.50 9.37 -14.21
N ARG A 55 -7.17 9.14 -15.48
CA ARG A 55 -5.83 9.36 -16.05
C ARG A 55 -5.80 10.66 -16.84
N ARG A 56 -4.62 11.28 -16.91
CA ARG A 56 -4.38 12.52 -17.66
C ARG A 56 -3.62 12.17 -18.95
N LEU A 57 -4.12 12.65 -20.07
CA LEU A 57 -3.43 12.67 -21.36
C LEU A 57 -3.19 14.14 -21.73
N LYS A 58 -1.93 14.49 -22.00
CA LYS A 58 -1.61 15.79 -22.60
C LYS A 58 -1.42 15.64 -24.09
N VAL A 59 -2.05 16.54 -24.83
CA VAL A 59 -1.93 16.69 -26.28
C VAL A 59 -1.21 17.99 -26.54
N TYR A 60 -0.11 17.96 -27.28
CA TYR A 60 0.74 19.11 -27.53
C TYR A 60 0.64 19.50 -29.00
N ASN A 61 0.60 20.81 -29.25
CA ASN A 61 0.91 21.37 -30.55
C ASN A 61 2.38 21.86 -30.51
N PRO A 62 3.34 21.10 -31.08
CA PRO A 62 4.74 21.52 -31.08
C PRO A 62 5.03 22.66 -32.08
N GLN A 63 4.07 22.99 -32.95
CA GLN A 63 4.24 23.98 -34.01
C GLN A 63 4.19 25.41 -33.47
N LYS A 64 4.72 26.37 -34.25
CA LYS A 64 4.63 27.80 -33.91
C LYS A 64 3.23 28.39 -34.13
N ASN A 65 2.49 27.82 -35.07
CA ASN A 65 1.15 28.25 -35.45
C ASN A 65 0.10 27.40 -34.73
N ALA A 66 -1.11 27.93 -34.56
CA ALA A 66 -2.23 27.17 -34.04
C ALA A 66 -2.62 26.02 -34.98
N VAL A 67 -3.17 24.94 -34.44
CA VAL A 67 -3.78 23.86 -35.21
C VAL A 67 -5.26 23.75 -34.86
N ARG A 68 -6.08 23.40 -35.86
CA ARG A 68 -7.49 23.06 -35.64
C ARG A 68 -7.67 21.56 -35.66
N ILE A 69 -7.94 21.01 -34.47
CA ILE A 69 -8.32 19.63 -34.30
C ILE A 69 -9.79 19.50 -34.72
N SER A 70 -10.03 18.93 -35.89
CA SER A 70 -11.37 18.81 -36.45
C SER A 70 -12.25 17.93 -35.57
N SER A 71 -11.70 16.83 -35.03
CA SER A 71 -12.37 16.03 -34.02
C SER A 71 -11.41 15.32 -33.07
N ILE A 72 -11.86 15.17 -31.83
CA ILE A 72 -11.33 14.26 -30.81
C ILE A 72 -12.49 13.34 -30.44
N SER A 73 -12.36 12.03 -30.62
CA SER A 73 -13.45 11.09 -30.36
C SER A 73 -12.97 9.78 -29.73
N LEU A 74 -13.85 9.12 -28.99
CA LEU A 74 -13.66 7.70 -28.62
C LEU A 74 -13.99 6.81 -29.82
N GLY A 75 -13.15 5.81 -30.08
CA GLY A 75 -13.36 4.81 -31.14
C GLY A 75 -14.66 4.03 -30.96
N GLY A 76 -14.98 3.64 -29.74
CA GLY A 76 -16.28 3.03 -29.38
C GLY A 76 -17.44 4.03 -29.23
N GLY A 77 -17.20 5.35 -29.34
CA GLY A 77 -18.22 6.37 -29.14
C GLY A 77 -18.98 6.23 -27.82
N ASN A 78 -20.32 6.18 -27.89
CA ASN A 78 -21.19 6.05 -26.71
C ASN A 78 -21.21 4.65 -26.08
N THR A 79 -20.79 3.62 -26.81
CA THR A 79 -20.71 2.24 -26.28
C THR A 79 -19.36 1.97 -25.63
N SER A 80 -18.42 2.92 -25.72
CA SER A 80 -17.13 2.83 -25.05
C SER A 80 -17.30 2.73 -23.52
N PRO A 81 -16.57 1.82 -22.86
CA PRO A 81 -16.47 1.83 -21.40
C PRO A 81 -15.63 3.01 -20.89
N TYR A 82 -15.00 3.76 -21.78
CA TYR A 82 -14.23 4.95 -21.44
C TYR A 82 -15.08 6.22 -21.56
N LYS A 83 -14.73 7.24 -20.77
CA LYS A 83 -15.32 8.58 -20.83
C LYS A 83 -14.20 9.60 -20.90
N LEU A 84 -14.33 10.56 -21.81
CA LEU A 84 -13.39 11.68 -21.93
C LEU A 84 -13.97 12.93 -21.26
N ILE A 85 -13.09 13.68 -20.62
CA ILE A 85 -13.34 15.07 -20.21
C ILE A 85 -12.34 15.93 -20.97
N ILE A 86 -12.82 16.68 -21.93
CA ILE A 86 -12.04 17.52 -22.85
C ILE A 86 -12.38 18.97 -22.52
N ASN A 87 -11.38 19.79 -22.17
CA ASN A 87 -11.59 21.18 -21.72
C ASN A 87 -12.64 21.32 -20.60
N GLY A 88 -12.66 20.36 -19.67
CA GLY A 88 -13.58 20.36 -18.53
C GLY A 88 -15.00 19.85 -18.84
N GLN A 89 -15.34 19.58 -20.11
CA GLN A 89 -16.64 19.01 -20.49
C GLN A 89 -16.53 17.50 -20.71
N GLN A 90 -17.42 16.74 -20.07
CA GLN A 90 -17.48 15.28 -20.27
C GLN A 90 -18.25 14.98 -21.56
N THR A 91 -17.55 14.52 -22.60
CA THR A 91 -18.12 14.22 -23.91
C THR A 91 -17.36 13.08 -24.60
N PRO A 92 -18.00 12.16 -25.32
CA PRO A 92 -17.32 11.15 -26.12
C PRO A 92 -16.70 11.72 -27.41
N ILE A 93 -17.10 12.94 -27.80
CA ILE A 93 -16.61 13.65 -28.98
C ILE A 93 -16.54 15.15 -28.75
N ALA A 94 -15.46 15.79 -29.20
CA ALA A 94 -15.34 17.23 -29.29
C ALA A 94 -14.85 17.61 -30.69
N ASN A 95 -15.42 18.68 -31.25
CA ASN A 95 -15.15 19.09 -32.63
C ASN A 95 -14.60 20.51 -32.67
N ASN A 96 -13.84 20.81 -33.72
CA ASN A 96 -13.32 22.15 -34.02
C ASN A 96 -12.59 22.81 -32.84
N LEU A 97 -11.73 22.04 -32.18
CA LEU A 97 -10.90 22.54 -31.08
C LEU A 97 -9.65 23.21 -31.64
N GLU A 98 -9.43 24.46 -31.25
CA GLU A 98 -8.22 25.19 -31.59
C GLU A 98 -7.17 25.01 -30.49
N LEU A 99 -5.96 24.62 -30.88
CA LEU A 99 -4.83 24.49 -29.97
C LEU A 99 -3.71 25.41 -30.45
N ARG A 100 -3.42 26.44 -29.64
CA ARG A 100 -2.42 27.47 -29.95
C ARG A 100 -1.04 26.88 -30.20
N GLY A 101 -0.22 27.63 -30.93
CA GLY A 101 1.17 27.29 -31.14
C GLY A 101 1.91 27.10 -29.81
N GLN A 102 2.72 26.07 -29.71
CA GLN A 102 3.49 25.71 -28.50
C GLN A 102 2.65 25.44 -27.24
N ASP A 103 1.34 25.24 -27.38
CA ASP A 103 0.43 25.01 -26.27
C ASP A 103 0.04 23.53 -26.12
N SER A 104 -0.68 23.22 -25.04
CA SER A 104 -1.16 21.87 -24.73
C SER A 104 -2.60 21.84 -24.24
N LEU A 105 -3.31 20.79 -24.64
CA LEU A 105 -4.64 20.44 -24.18
C LEU A 105 -4.56 19.30 -23.16
N TYR A 106 -5.33 19.39 -22.08
CA TYR A 106 -5.56 18.28 -21.17
C TYR A 106 -6.85 17.53 -21.51
N ILE A 107 -6.71 16.20 -21.57
CA ILE A 107 -7.84 15.27 -21.63
C ILE A 107 -7.78 14.38 -20.40
N LEU A 108 -8.88 14.32 -19.65
CA LEU A 108 -9.03 13.33 -18.59
C LEU A 108 -9.76 12.11 -19.14
N VAL A 109 -9.20 10.93 -18.90
CA VAL A 109 -9.77 9.66 -19.32
C VAL A 109 -10.25 8.92 -18.08
N ARG A 110 -11.52 8.55 -18.07
CA ARG A 110 -12.15 7.69 -17.06
C ARG A 110 -12.54 6.38 -17.70
N VAL A 111 -12.55 5.29 -16.92
CA VAL A 111 -13.07 4.00 -17.35
C VAL A 111 -14.14 3.52 -16.37
N ASN A 112 -15.22 2.95 -16.92
CA ASN A 112 -16.26 2.26 -16.18
C ASN A 112 -16.53 0.92 -16.88
N ILE A 113 -16.22 -0.17 -16.19
CA ILE A 113 -16.34 -1.53 -16.74
C ILE A 113 -17.60 -2.16 -16.15
N ASN A 114 -18.40 -2.81 -16.99
CA ASN A 114 -19.59 -3.55 -16.58
C ASN A 114 -19.25 -5.00 -16.19
N PRO A 115 -19.96 -5.61 -15.22
CA PRO A 115 -19.72 -7.00 -14.80
C PRO A 115 -19.78 -7.98 -15.95
N ALA A 116 -18.83 -8.91 -15.98
CA ALA A 116 -18.76 -9.98 -16.98
C ALA A 116 -18.96 -11.39 -16.40
N ASP A 117 -19.19 -11.48 -15.08
CA ASP A 117 -19.21 -12.70 -14.26
C ASP A 117 -17.98 -13.61 -14.47
N GLN A 118 -16.80 -12.99 -14.53
CA GLN A 118 -15.51 -13.66 -14.72
C GLN A 118 -14.66 -13.60 -13.46
N ASN A 119 -14.12 -14.75 -13.04
CA ASN A 119 -13.22 -14.83 -11.88
C ASN A 119 -11.80 -14.29 -12.17
N GLN A 120 -11.41 -14.25 -13.45
CA GLN A 120 -10.10 -13.78 -13.90
C GLN A 120 -10.19 -12.35 -14.47
N PRO A 121 -9.11 -11.56 -14.35
CA PRO A 121 -9.05 -10.25 -15.01
C PRO A 121 -9.21 -10.39 -16.52
N PHE A 122 -9.96 -9.46 -17.14
CA PHE A 122 -10.19 -9.41 -18.58
C PHE A 122 -9.77 -8.07 -19.18
N LEU A 123 -9.38 -8.06 -20.45
CA LEU A 123 -8.89 -6.86 -21.13
C LEU A 123 -10.06 -6.06 -21.72
N VAL A 124 -10.05 -4.75 -21.49
CA VAL A 124 -10.98 -3.79 -22.06
C VAL A 124 -10.17 -2.74 -22.83
N ALA A 125 -10.41 -2.61 -24.13
CA ALA A 125 -9.62 -1.74 -25.00
C ALA A 125 -10.51 -0.78 -25.82
N ASP A 126 -10.00 0.42 -26.06
CA ASP A 126 -10.54 1.40 -27.02
C ASP A 126 -9.38 2.31 -27.49
N SER A 127 -9.69 3.40 -28.20
CA SER A 127 -8.73 4.43 -28.56
C SER A 127 -9.37 5.81 -28.58
N ILE A 128 -8.56 6.84 -28.33
CA ILE A 128 -8.91 8.22 -28.64
C ILE A 128 -8.39 8.52 -30.04
N LEU A 129 -9.28 8.92 -30.93
CA LEU A 129 -8.99 9.29 -32.31
C LEU A 129 -8.90 10.82 -32.39
N PHE A 130 -7.84 11.30 -33.06
CA PHE A 130 -7.59 12.72 -33.30
C PHE A 130 -7.55 12.94 -34.80
N HIS A 131 -8.35 13.88 -35.29
CA HIS A 131 -8.29 14.34 -36.67
C HIS A 131 -7.78 15.78 -36.72
N THR A 132 -6.73 16.04 -37.49
CA THR A 132 -6.09 17.36 -37.61
C THR A 132 -5.46 17.48 -38.98
N ASN A 133 -5.75 18.55 -39.73
CA ASN A 133 -5.19 18.84 -41.06
C ASN A 133 -5.25 17.65 -42.05
N GLY A 134 -6.33 16.86 -42.00
CA GLY A 134 -6.50 15.68 -42.85
C GLY A 134 -5.82 14.40 -42.35
N ASN A 135 -5.01 14.47 -41.29
CA ASN A 135 -4.39 13.30 -40.67
C ASN A 135 -5.23 12.75 -39.53
N GLN A 136 -5.12 11.43 -39.33
CA GLN A 136 -5.67 10.73 -38.18
C GLN A 136 -4.54 10.18 -37.32
N GLN A 137 -4.53 10.54 -36.04
CA GLN A 137 -3.66 9.96 -35.02
C GLN A 137 -4.52 9.28 -33.95
N ASN A 138 -3.95 8.32 -33.21
CA ASN A 138 -4.66 7.71 -32.10
C ASN A 138 -3.76 7.50 -30.87
N VAL A 139 -4.42 7.43 -29.73
CA VAL A 139 -3.84 7.00 -28.46
C VAL A 139 -4.66 5.83 -27.96
N LYS A 140 -4.00 4.71 -27.61
CA LYS A 140 -4.67 3.50 -27.16
C LYS A 140 -5.16 3.64 -25.72
N LEU A 141 -6.32 3.09 -25.41
CA LEU A 141 -6.87 2.98 -24.07
C LEU A 141 -6.95 1.51 -23.70
N VAL A 142 -6.34 1.13 -22.58
CA VAL A 142 -6.29 -0.26 -22.14
C VAL A 142 -6.55 -0.33 -20.63
N ALA A 143 -7.46 -1.20 -20.21
CA ALA A 143 -7.82 -1.45 -18.82
C ALA A 143 -7.99 -2.95 -18.58
N TYR A 144 -7.64 -3.41 -17.38
CA TYR A 144 -7.98 -4.75 -16.92
C TYR A 144 -9.22 -4.67 -16.03
N GLY A 145 -10.34 -5.30 -16.39
CA GLY A 145 -11.51 -5.43 -15.53
C GLY A 145 -11.42 -6.68 -14.66
N GLN A 146 -11.89 -6.63 -13.42
CA GLN A 146 -12.02 -7.83 -12.57
C GLN A 146 -13.29 -7.76 -11.70
N ASP A 147 -14.08 -8.84 -11.70
CA ASP A 147 -15.23 -8.94 -10.80
C ASP A 147 -14.78 -9.23 -9.37
N ALA A 148 -15.50 -8.66 -8.40
CA ALA A 148 -15.18 -8.75 -6.98
C ALA A 148 -16.45 -8.87 -6.13
N VAL A 149 -16.28 -9.38 -4.90
CA VAL A 149 -17.29 -9.33 -3.85
C VAL A 149 -17.11 -8.04 -3.07
N PHE A 150 -18.09 -7.16 -3.16
CA PHE A 150 -18.05 -5.86 -2.48
C PHE A 150 -18.69 -5.93 -1.11
N HIS A 151 -17.97 -5.45 -0.10
CA HIS A 151 -18.46 -5.30 1.26
C HIS A 151 -18.67 -3.82 1.55
N GLN A 152 -19.92 -3.44 1.72
CA GLN A 152 -20.31 -2.09 2.12
C GLN A 152 -20.25 -1.92 3.64
N LYS A 153 -20.47 -0.69 4.10
CA LYS A 153 -20.60 -0.40 5.51
C LYS A 153 -21.70 -1.27 6.13
N GLY A 154 -21.36 -2.07 7.12
CA GLY A 154 -22.34 -2.94 7.75
C GLY A 154 -21.74 -3.96 8.71
N ALA A 155 -22.63 -4.77 9.28
CA ALA A 155 -22.24 -5.86 10.16
C ALA A 155 -22.57 -7.21 9.51
N ILE A 156 -21.61 -8.13 9.54
CA ILE A 156 -21.69 -9.49 9.01
C ILE A 156 -21.81 -10.51 10.14
N GLY A 157 -22.52 -11.61 9.88
CA GLY A 157 -22.52 -12.81 10.74
C GLY A 157 -21.37 -13.73 10.37
N SER A 158 -21.46 -15.00 10.78
CA SER A 158 -20.45 -16.00 10.39
C SER A 158 -20.47 -16.19 8.88
N THR A 159 -19.29 -16.14 8.26
CA THR A 159 -19.15 -16.24 6.82
C THR A 159 -17.73 -16.64 6.43
N THR A 160 -17.58 -17.09 5.18
CA THR A 160 -16.30 -17.50 4.60
C THR A 160 -16.00 -16.62 3.38
N TRP A 161 -14.79 -16.07 3.35
CA TRP A 161 -14.26 -15.35 2.19
C TRP A 161 -13.27 -16.26 1.46
N THR A 162 -13.59 -16.58 0.21
CA THR A 162 -12.88 -17.59 -0.60
C THR A 162 -11.87 -16.94 -1.54
N ALA A 163 -11.00 -17.75 -2.16
CA ALA A 163 -9.98 -17.25 -3.10
C ALA A 163 -10.50 -16.87 -4.50
N GLY A 164 -11.72 -17.30 -4.85
CA GLY A 164 -12.26 -17.22 -6.21
C GLY A 164 -12.30 -15.79 -6.75
N LYS A 165 -13.14 -14.93 -6.16
CA LYS A 165 -13.21 -13.50 -6.48
C LYS A 165 -12.53 -12.69 -5.39
N PRO A 166 -11.79 -11.62 -5.71
CA PRO A 166 -11.32 -10.69 -4.69
C PRO A 166 -12.47 -10.12 -3.87
N HIS A 167 -12.21 -9.86 -2.59
CA HIS A 167 -13.12 -9.15 -1.72
C HIS A 167 -12.68 -7.69 -1.62
N VAL A 168 -13.61 -6.74 -1.76
CA VAL A 168 -13.32 -5.31 -1.72
C VAL A 168 -14.10 -4.66 -0.58
N LEU A 169 -13.39 -4.18 0.43
CA LEU A 169 -13.96 -3.39 1.52
C LEU A 169 -14.11 -1.94 1.04
N LEU A 170 -15.36 -1.50 0.87
CA LEU A 170 -15.68 -0.13 0.46
C LEU A 170 -15.74 0.84 1.64
N ASP A 171 -15.98 0.31 2.84
CA ASP A 171 -16.08 1.04 4.10
C ASP A 171 -15.87 0.02 5.26
N THR A 172 -16.31 0.37 6.46
CA THR A 172 -16.24 -0.38 7.69
C THR A 172 -17.10 -1.65 7.65
N VAL A 173 -16.47 -2.81 7.80
CA VAL A 173 -17.14 -4.10 7.94
C VAL A 173 -16.94 -4.62 9.35
N LEU A 174 -18.04 -4.82 10.08
CA LEU A 174 -18.03 -5.33 11.46
C LEU A 174 -18.41 -6.82 11.49
N LEU A 175 -17.51 -7.68 11.92
CA LEU A 175 -17.86 -9.03 12.34
C LEU A 175 -18.52 -8.97 13.72
N ARG A 176 -19.76 -9.46 13.83
CA ARG A 176 -20.52 -9.47 15.09
C ARG A 176 -19.87 -10.37 16.14
N GLU A 177 -20.18 -10.07 17.40
CA GLU A 177 -19.80 -10.93 18.53
C GLU A 177 -20.37 -12.35 18.33
N GLY A 178 -19.59 -13.36 18.71
CA GLY A 178 -19.95 -14.78 18.54
C GLY A 178 -19.93 -15.29 17.09
N ALA A 179 -19.77 -14.42 16.09
CA ALA A 179 -19.61 -14.83 14.71
C ALA A 179 -18.15 -15.19 14.38
N THR A 180 -17.94 -16.03 13.37
CA THR A 180 -16.60 -16.38 12.86
C THR A 180 -16.47 -15.96 11.40
N LEU A 181 -15.43 -15.19 11.09
CA LEU A 181 -15.02 -14.90 9.72
C LEU A 181 -13.83 -15.79 9.38
N THR A 182 -14.04 -16.73 8.46
CA THR A 182 -12.97 -17.55 7.89
C THR A 182 -12.53 -16.97 6.55
N ILE A 183 -11.23 -16.77 6.38
CA ILE A 183 -10.63 -16.26 5.15
C ILE A 183 -9.68 -17.34 4.65
N GLU A 184 -10.07 -18.00 3.57
CA GLU A 184 -9.36 -19.17 3.04
C GLU A 184 -8.02 -18.77 2.41
N LYS A 185 -7.07 -19.72 2.38
CA LYS A 185 -5.80 -19.58 1.65
C LYS A 185 -6.01 -19.04 0.23
N GLY A 186 -5.09 -18.17 -0.21
CA GLY A 186 -5.17 -17.52 -1.51
C GLY A 186 -6.22 -16.42 -1.66
N ALA A 187 -7.04 -16.13 -0.64
CA ALA A 187 -7.97 -15.01 -0.67
C ALA A 187 -7.26 -13.66 -0.82
N ARG A 188 -7.90 -12.76 -1.59
CA ARG A 188 -7.39 -11.42 -1.90
C ARG A 188 -8.39 -10.38 -1.43
N ILE A 189 -8.00 -9.55 -0.47
CA ILE A 189 -8.80 -8.51 0.14
C ILE A 189 -8.19 -7.16 -0.19
N PHE A 190 -8.99 -6.31 -0.82
CA PHE A 190 -8.64 -4.93 -1.15
C PHE A 190 -9.51 -3.97 -0.35
N ALA A 191 -8.96 -2.84 0.04
CA ALA A 191 -9.68 -1.86 0.85
C ALA A 191 -9.52 -0.45 0.29
N THR A 192 -10.63 0.31 0.30
CA THR A 192 -10.62 1.73 -0.03
C THR A 192 -10.13 2.57 1.14
N ASN A 193 -9.88 3.85 0.88
CA ASN A 193 -9.53 4.80 1.93
C ASN A 193 -10.62 4.82 3.03
N LYS A 194 -10.20 4.79 4.29
CA LYS A 194 -11.02 4.70 5.51
C LYS A 194 -11.75 3.38 5.74
N ALA A 195 -11.66 2.41 4.83
CA ALA A 195 -12.21 1.09 5.09
C ALA A 195 -11.44 0.39 6.22
N VAL A 196 -12.17 -0.31 7.08
CA VAL A 196 -11.64 -1.03 8.25
C VAL A 196 -12.38 -2.34 8.42
N LEU A 197 -11.65 -3.40 8.76
CA LEU A 197 -12.24 -4.67 9.19
C LEU A 197 -12.27 -4.71 10.72
N LEU A 198 -13.45 -4.53 11.31
CA LEU A 198 -13.68 -4.58 12.75
C LEU A 198 -14.08 -5.99 13.16
N ILE A 199 -13.35 -6.58 14.10
CA ILE A 199 -13.58 -7.94 14.57
C ILE A 199 -14.07 -7.88 16.01
N ASN A 200 -15.38 -8.07 16.22
CA ASN A 200 -15.95 -8.32 17.56
C ASN A 200 -16.18 -9.82 17.81
N GLY A 201 -16.15 -10.65 16.77
CA GLY A 201 -16.21 -12.12 16.83
C GLY A 201 -14.82 -12.76 16.75
N THR A 202 -14.70 -13.86 16.00
CA THR A 202 -13.45 -14.60 15.78
C THR A 202 -12.98 -14.45 14.33
N LEU A 203 -11.74 -14.02 14.13
CA LEU A 203 -11.09 -14.00 12.81
C LEU A 203 -10.19 -15.23 12.64
N GLN A 204 -10.39 -15.97 11.54
CA GLN A 204 -9.56 -17.11 11.13
C GLN A 204 -9.04 -16.84 9.71
N VAL A 205 -7.76 -16.48 9.59
CA VAL A 205 -7.09 -16.38 8.29
C VAL A 205 -6.24 -17.62 8.10
N GLU A 206 -6.56 -18.40 7.08
CA GLU A 206 -6.06 -19.76 6.86
C GLU A 206 -5.08 -19.84 5.69
N GLY A 207 -4.19 -18.85 5.56
CA GLY A 207 -3.13 -18.89 4.54
C GLY A 207 -2.16 -20.05 4.75
N THR A 208 -1.38 -20.34 3.71
CA THR A 208 -0.18 -21.22 3.79
C THR A 208 1.04 -20.49 3.21
N PRO A 209 2.27 -21.00 3.40
CA PRO A 209 3.46 -20.41 2.76
C PRO A 209 3.31 -20.27 1.24
N GLU A 210 2.65 -21.22 0.59
CA GLU A 210 2.44 -21.30 -0.85
C GLU A 210 1.23 -20.47 -1.31
N GLU A 211 0.15 -20.47 -0.52
CA GLU A 211 -1.13 -19.83 -0.83
C GLU A 211 -1.48 -18.79 0.23
N ARG A 212 -0.72 -17.70 0.24
CA ARG A 212 -0.86 -16.61 1.21
C ARG A 212 -2.17 -15.83 1.01
N VAL A 213 -2.73 -15.33 2.10
CA VAL A 213 -3.87 -14.38 2.04
C VAL A 213 -3.33 -12.96 1.92
N THR A 214 -3.90 -12.15 1.03
CA THR A 214 -3.45 -10.76 0.84
C THR A 214 -4.48 -9.76 1.34
N PHE A 215 -4.05 -8.79 2.14
CA PHE A 215 -4.80 -7.58 2.48
C PHE A 215 -4.01 -6.35 2.01
N SER A 216 -4.60 -5.52 1.15
CA SER A 216 -3.92 -4.35 0.60
C SER A 216 -4.86 -3.19 0.27
N GLY A 217 -4.30 -2.01 0.05
CA GLY A 217 -5.04 -0.89 -0.51
C GLY A 217 -5.53 -1.18 -1.93
N ILE A 218 -6.64 -0.58 -2.32
CA ILE A 218 -7.23 -0.79 -3.66
C ILE A 218 -6.37 -0.20 -4.80
N ARG A 219 -5.44 0.72 -4.51
CA ARG A 219 -4.57 1.34 -5.52
C ARG A 219 -3.35 0.47 -5.80
N ARG A 220 -3.27 -0.05 -7.01
CA ARG A 220 -2.27 -1.04 -7.43
C ARG A 220 -1.21 -0.47 -8.38
N GLU A 221 -1.33 0.80 -8.75
CA GLU A 221 -0.34 1.47 -9.59
C GLU A 221 1.06 1.43 -8.95
N PRO A 222 2.15 1.36 -9.74
CA PRO A 222 3.52 1.24 -9.23
C PRO A 222 3.88 2.28 -8.15
N ALA A 223 3.40 3.52 -8.29
CA ALA A 223 3.65 4.59 -7.33
C ALA A 223 2.96 4.36 -5.96
N TYR A 224 1.94 3.51 -5.89
CA TYR A 224 1.16 3.24 -4.69
C TYR A 224 1.40 1.86 -4.09
N VAL A 225 2.07 0.93 -4.78
CA VAL A 225 2.31 -0.45 -4.28
C VAL A 225 2.89 -0.47 -2.86
N ASN A 226 3.82 0.44 -2.55
CA ASN A 226 4.43 0.56 -1.22
C ASN A 226 3.97 1.80 -0.44
N ALA A 227 3.00 2.56 -0.96
CA ALA A 227 2.54 3.77 -0.29
C ALA A 227 1.73 3.41 0.96
N PRO A 228 2.11 3.90 2.16
CA PRO A 228 1.40 3.62 3.41
C PRO A 228 0.06 4.36 3.50
N GLY A 229 -0.80 3.95 4.42
CA GLY A 229 -2.02 4.70 4.80
C GLY A 229 -3.15 4.70 3.77
N GLN A 230 -3.28 3.66 2.95
CA GLN A 230 -4.33 3.55 1.95
C GLN A 230 -5.68 3.07 2.52
N TRP A 231 -5.67 2.41 3.66
CA TRP A 231 -6.86 1.94 4.39
C TRP A 231 -6.54 1.80 5.88
N GLU A 232 -7.54 1.67 6.76
CA GLU A 232 -7.30 1.71 8.22
C GLU A 232 -6.55 0.48 8.73
N GLY A 233 -6.89 -0.71 8.22
CA GLY A 233 -6.35 -2.00 8.65
C GLY A 233 -7.38 -2.90 9.33
N ILE A 234 -6.89 -3.85 10.14
CA ILE A 234 -7.73 -4.80 10.89
C ILE A 234 -7.72 -4.39 12.36
N ARG A 235 -8.90 -4.30 12.97
CA ARG A 235 -9.05 -3.95 14.37
C ARG A 235 -9.78 -5.05 15.13
N ILE A 236 -9.06 -5.70 16.04
CA ILE A 236 -9.60 -6.67 16.99
C ILE A 236 -10.18 -5.90 18.18
N LEU A 237 -11.47 -6.08 18.43
CA LEU A 237 -12.23 -5.37 19.47
C LEU A 237 -12.24 -6.16 20.79
N THR A 238 -12.71 -5.52 21.86
CA THR A 238 -12.66 -6.04 23.23
C THR A 238 -13.45 -7.33 23.45
N GLY A 239 -14.52 -7.56 22.68
CA GLY A 239 -15.30 -8.80 22.71
C GLY A 239 -14.67 -9.98 21.97
N SER A 240 -13.64 -9.73 21.15
CA SER A 240 -13.06 -10.73 20.27
C SER A 240 -12.09 -11.67 20.98
N GLN A 241 -12.12 -12.96 20.61
CA GLN A 241 -11.31 -13.99 21.24
C GLN A 241 -10.86 -15.05 20.22
N ASN A 242 -9.76 -15.74 20.52
CA ASN A 242 -9.26 -16.88 19.76
C ASN A 242 -8.97 -16.56 18.28
N ASN A 243 -8.44 -15.36 17.99
CA ASN A 243 -8.13 -14.95 16.63
C ASN A 243 -6.85 -15.64 16.14
N THR A 244 -6.88 -16.14 14.90
CA THR A 244 -5.71 -16.72 14.24
C THR A 244 -5.52 -16.09 12.88
N ILE A 245 -4.32 -15.56 12.64
CA ILE A 245 -3.95 -14.94 11.37
C ILE A 245 -2.70 -15.65 10.87
N ARG A 246 -2.87 -16.56 9.90
CA ARG A 246 -1.78 -17.35 9.34
C ARG A 246 -1.47 -16.96 7.91
N TYR A 247 -0.17 -16.82 7.62
CA TYR A 247 0.39 -16.60 6.29
C TYR A 247 -0.34 -15.50 5.50
N ALA A 248 -0.54 -14.35 6.15
CA ALA A 248 -1.16 -13.18 5.55
C ALA A 248 -0.12 -12.10 5.21
N ASP A 249 -0.27 -11.49 4.04
CA ASP A 249 0.43 -10.27 3.63
C ASP A 249 -0.48 -9.07 3.85
N ILE A 250 -0.24 -8.28 4.90
CA ILE A 250 -1.03 -7.11 5.27
C ILE A 250 -0.24 -5.85 4.93
N ARG A 251 -0.77 -5.02 4.03
CA ARG A 251 0.00 -3.96 3.37
C ARG A 251 -0.76 -2.63 3.32
N ASN A 252 -0.01 -1.54 3.27
CA ASN A 252 -0.51 -0.19 2.98
C ASN A 252 -1.55 0.33 3.98
N THR A 253 -1.48 -0.09 5.24
CA THR A 253 -2.45 0.27 6.27
C THR A 253 -2.11 1.61 6.93
N ILE A 254 -3.06 2.17 7.69
CA ILE A 254 -2.76 3.16 8.73
C ILE A 254 -2.18 2.42 9.93
N ARG A 255 -2.84 1.34 10.38
CA ARG A 255 -2.30 0.38 11.35
C ARG A 255 -2.52 -1.04 10.83
N GLY A 256 -1.51 -1.89 10.77
CA GLY A 256 -1.65 -3.26 10.28
C GLY A 256 -2.70 -4.04 11.08
N LEU A 257 -2.39 -4.30 12.34
CA LEU A 257 -3.27 -4.92 13.33
C LEU A 257 -3.38 -4.02 14.55
N ARG A 258 -4.60 -3.59 14.88
CA ARG A 258 -4.89 -2.90 16.15
C ARG A 258 -5.66 -3.84 17.06
N ILE A 259 -5.01 -4.32 18.11
CA ILE A 259 -5.53 -5.35 19.00
C ILE A 259 -5.87 -4.74 20.36
N GLY A 260 -7.09 -4.99 20.86
CA GLY A 260 -7.50 -4.53 22.18
C GLY A 260 -8.56 -5.46 22.73
N ASN A 261 -8.16 -6.67 23.11
CA ASN A 261 -9.01 -7.72 23.66
C ASN A 261 -8.48 -8.25 25.01
N PRO A 262 -8.44 -7.39 26.05
CA PRO A 262 -7.91 -7.76 27.35
C PRO A 262 -8.62 -8.95 27.98
N GLY A 263 -7.84 -9.88 28.53
CA GLY A 263 -8.34 -11.07 29.22
C GLY A 263 -9.11 -12.05 28.34
N LYS A 264 -8.91 -11.98 27.01
CA LYS A 264 -9.49 -12.91 26.02
C LYS A 264 -8.43 -13.89 25.54
N GLY A 265 -8.84 -15.02 24.93
CA GLY A 265 -7.99 -16.17 24.53
C GLY A 265 -6.95 -15.91 23.43
N GLY A 266 -6.24 -14.79 23.49
CA GLY A 266 -5.13 -14.43 22.65
C GLY A 266 -5.46 -14.07 21.20
N THR A 267 -4.49 -13.47 20.53
CA THR A 267 -4.41 -13.35 19.07
C THR A 267 -3.10 -13.96 18.60
N LEU A 268 -3.18 -14.97 17.72
CA LEU A 268 -2.02 -15.58 17.06
C LEU A 268 -1.80 -14.93 15.69
N VAL A 269 -0.57 -14.48 15.44
CA VAL A 269 -0.09 -14.00 14.15
C VAL A 269 1.11 -14.86 13.75
N GLU A 270 0.97 -15.67 12.71
CA GLU A 270 1.95 -16.69 12.36
C GLU A 270 2.27 -16.67 10.85
N GLY A 271 3.55 -16.60 10.50
CA GLY A 271 3.97 -16.64 9.09
C GLY A 271 3.52 -15.42 8.28
N CYS A 272 3.22 -14.29 8.93
CA CYS A 272 2.68 -13.11 8.27
C CYS A 272 3.78 -12.16 7.78
N ALA A 273 3.43 -11.30 6.81
CA ALA A 273 4.21 -10.13 6.46
C ALA A 273 3.34 -8.88 6.64
N ILE A 274 3.73 -7.97 7.54
CA ILE A 274 3.02 -6.71 7.80
C ILE A 274 3.92 -5.57 7.35
N GLN A 275 3.50 -4.85 6.31
CA GLN A 275 4.40 -4.01 5.54
C GLN A 275 3.79 -2.64 5.23
N TYR A 276 4.59 -1.59 5.35
CA TYR A 276 4.21 -0.24 4.93
C TYR A 276 2.95 0.29 5.65
N ALA A 277 2.91 0.12 6.97
CA ALA A 277 1.90 0.77 7.81
C ALA A 277 2.29 2.23 8.06
N PHE A 278 1.35 3.17 7.93
CA PHE A 278 1.61 4.59 8.15
C PHE A 278 1.98 4.90 9.61
N LEU A 279 1.34 4.22 10.56
CA LEU A 279 1.64 4.30 11.98
C LEU A 279 2.22 2.96 12.44
N ASP A 280 1.37 2.04 12.87
CA ASP A 280 1.80 0.86 13.58
C ASP A 280 1.68 -0.42 12.73
N GLY A 281 2.66 -1.30 12.77
CA GLY A 281 2.54 -2.63 12.17
C GLY A 281 1.54 -3.48 12.95
N ILE A 282 1.90 -3.82 14.19
CA ILE A 282 0.99 -4.37 15.20
C ILE A 282 1.04 -3.45 16.42
N VAL A 283 -0.12 -3.01 16.88
CA VAL A 283 -0.24 -2.37 18.20
C VAL A 283 -1.34 -3.05 19.00
N ALA A 284 -0.98 -3.48 20.20
CA ALA A 284 -1.83 -4.20 21.13
C ALA A 284 -1.95 -3.43 22.44
N PHE A 285 -3.16 -3.44 23.01
CA PHE A 285 -3.46 -2.76 24.27
C PHE A 285 -3.99 -3.79 25.27
N THR A 286 -3.32 -3.93 26.42
CA THR A 286 -3.76 -4.83 27.52
C THR A 286 -4.05 -6.27 27.07
N SER A 287 -3.43 -6.77 26.01
CA SER A 287 -3.86 -7.99 25.28
C SER A 287 -2.83 -9.12 25.31
N ASP A 288 -3.29 -10.34 25.03
CA ASP A 288 -2.43 -11.50 24.83
C ASP A 288 -2.16 -11.69 23.32
N VAL A 289 -0.91 -11.56 22.90
CA VAL A 289 -0.53 -11.63 21.48
C VAL A 289 0.70 -12.51 21.29
N LYS A 290 0.57 -13.50 20.41
CA LYS A 290 1.67 -14.37 20.00
C LYS A 290 2.00 -14.14 18.53
N VAL A 291 3.24 -13.77 18.25
CA VAL A 291 3.78 -13.51 16.92
C VAL A 291 4.88 -14.52 16.62
N VAL A 292 4.74 -15.29 15.55
CA VAL A 292 5.67 -16.35 15.16
C VAL A 292 6.02 -16.22 13.69
N ASN A 293 7.30 -16.40 13.32
CA ASN A 293 7.74 -16.43 11.92
C ASN A 293 7.25 -15.23 11.10
N THR A 294 7.15 -14.04 11.71
CA THR A 294 6.49 -12.89 11.08
C THR A 294 7.52 -11.82 10.70
N LEU A 295 7.37 -11.28 9.51
CA LEU A 295 8.12 -10.11 9.04
C LEU A 295 7.27 -8.86 9.24
N ILE A 296 7.75 -7.90 10.01
CA ILE A 296 7.13 -6.57 10.12
C ILE A 296 8.13 -5.56 9.60
N GLN A 297 7.77 -4.81 8.57
CA GLN A 297 8.72 -3.89 7.93
C GLN A 297 8.16 -2.51 7.63
N ASN A 298 9.05 -1.51 7.74
CA ASN A 298 8.85 -0.14 7.27
C ASN A 298 7.52 0.48 7.74
N CYS A 299 7.31 0.50 9.06
CA CYS A 299 6.17 1.16 9.69
C CYS A 299 6.56 2.59 10.15
N GLY A 300 5.65 3.55 10.10
CA GLY A 300 5.97 4.96 10.43
C GLY A 300 6.17 5.23 11.93
N GLN A 301 5.60 4.40 12.81
CA GLN A 301 5.78 4.43 14.26
C GLN A 301 6.29 3.08 14.76
N TYR A 302 5.54 2.41 15.64
CA TYR A 302 5.91 1.10 16.17
C TYR A 302 5.71 0.05 15.10
N SER A 303 6.73 -0.75 14.81
CA SER A 303 6.51 -1.95 14.00
C SER A 303 5.76 -3.00 14.85
N PHE A 304 6.13 -3.15 16.12
CA PHE A 304 5.37 -3.87 17.12
C PHE A 304 5.29 -3.04 18.42
N GLY A 305 4.09 -2.88 18.97
CA GLY A 305 3.87 -2.22 20.25
C GLY A 305 2.89 -2.98 21.14
N GLY A 306 3.32 -3.38 22.33
CA GLY A 306 2.45 -3.88 23.40
C GLY A 306 2.35 -2.86 24.52
N LEU A 307 1.17 -2.27 24.73
CA LEU A 307 0.99 -1.12 25.60
C LEU A 307 -0.05 -1.37 26.69
N GLY A 308 0.20 -0.87 27.89
CA GLY A 308 -0.72 -1.01 29.02
C GLY A 308 -0.78 -2.41 29.60
N GLY A 309 0.27 -3.21 29.52
CA GLY A 309 0.26 -4.60 30.00
C GLY A 309 -0.29 -5.62 29.02
N GLY A 310 -0.40 -6.87 29.48
CA GLY A 310 -0.70 -8.05 28.65
C GLY A 310 0.48 -9.01 28.52
N ASN A 311 0.28 -10.10 27.79
CA ASN A 311 1.30 -11.14 27.56
C ASN A 311 1.69 -11.16 26.08
N TYR A 312 2.97 -10.88 25.81
CA TYR A 312 3.50 -10.75 24.45
C TYR A 312 4.57 -11.79 24.18
N GLU A 313 4.32 -12.69 23.24
CA GLU A 313 5.30 -13.66 22.74
C GLU A 313 5.69 -13.29 21.30
N VAL A 314 6.97 -13.02 21.05
CA VAL A 314 7.51 -12.74 19.71
C VAL A 314 8.68 -13.68 19.46
N LEU A 315 8.43 -14.66 18.59
CA LEU A 315 9.31 -15.80 18.35
C LEU A 315 9.70 -15.83 16.87
N TYR A 316 10.99 -16.05 16.58
CA TYR A 316 11.46 -16.23 15.20
C TYR A 316 10.94 -15.15 14.24
N SER A 317 10.92 -13.89 14.66
CA SER A 317 10.32 -12.81 13.86
C SER A 317 11.35 -11.78 13.47
N THR A 318 11.14 -11.11 12.35
CA THR A 318 12.03 -10.07 11.82
C THR A 318 11.27 -8.76 11.74
N ILE A 319 11.69 -7.78 12.55
CA ILE A 319 11.07 -6.47 12.69
C ILE A 319 12.10 -5.43 12.25
N VAL A 320 11.90 -4.86 11.07
CA VAL A 320 12.96 -4.10 10.38
C VAL A 320 12.50 -2.79 9.75
N ASN A 321 13.39 -1.79 9.77
CA ASN A 321 13.17 -0.52 9.09
C ASN A 321 14.40 -0.15 8.25
N TYR A 322 14.30 -0.30 6.93
CA TYR A 322 15.38 -0.01 5.97
C TYR A 322 14.84 0.82 4.83
N GLN A 323 15.49 1.95 4.56
CA GLN A 323 15.06 2.91 3.54
C GLN A 323 13.58 3.28 3.68
N ASN A 324 13.13 3.44 4.93
CA ASN A 324 11.75 3.79 5.21
C ASN A 324 11.49 5.21 4.67
N GLN A 325 10.45 5.36 3.85
CA GLN A 325 10.07 6.64 3.26
C GLN A 325 9.55 7.63 4.32
N MET A 326 9.20 7.13 5.51
CA MET A 326 8.72 7.92 6.64
C MET A 326 9.88 8.18 7.62
N GLN A 327 10.01 9.43 8.05
CA GLN A 327 10.88 9.78 9.17
C GLN A 327 10.23 9.30 10.47
N ARG A 328 10.96 8.46 11.21
CA ARG A 328 10.47 7.83 12.45
C ARG A 328 11.11 8.52 13.65
N GLU A 329 10.30 8.74 14.69
CA GLU A 329 10.75 9.29 15.97
C GLU A 329 10.52 8.31 17.13
N THR A 330 10.10 7.08 16.82
CA THR A 330 9.79 6.04 17.80
C THR A 330 10.58 4.76 17.51
N PRO A 331 10.84 3.92 18.53
CA PRO A 331 11.42 2.60 18.36
C PRO A 331 10.53 1.67 17.51
N ALA A 332 11.12 0.67 16.84
CA ALA A 332 10.36 -0.35 16.11
C ALA A 332 9.64 -1.32 17.04
N PHE A 333 10.24 -1.64 18.18
CA PHE A 333 9.70 -2.57 19.15
C PHE A 333 9.53 -1.88 20.50
N VAL A 334 8.29 -1.81 20.98
CA VAL A 334 7.98 -1.24 22.30
C VAL A 334 7.12 -2.19 23.13
N ILE A 335 7.47 -2.33 24.40
CA ILE A 335 6.61 -2.94 25.43
C ILE A 335 6.53 -1.96 26.59
N ALA A 336 5.32 -1.65 27.03
CA ALA A 336 5.08 -0.77 28.17
C ALA A 336 3.94 -1.28 29.05
N ASP A 337 4.12 -1.15 30.37
CA ASP A 337 3.07 -1.45 31.37
C ASP A 337 1.99 -0.35 31.47
N PHE A 338 2.09 0.68 30.64
CA PHE A 338 1.17 1.81 30.56
C PHE A 338 0.80 2.16 29.12
N ILE A 339 -0.28 2.94 28.96
CA ILE A 339 -0.66 3.52 27.67
C ILE A 339 -0.41 5.04 27.73
N PRO A 340 0.47 5.59 26.87
CA PRO A 340 0.75 7.03 26.83
C PRO A 340 -0.53 7.86 26.67
N GLY A 341 -0.65 8.93 27.48
CA GLY A 341 -1.80 9.84 27.43
C GLY A 341 -3.08 9.30 28.08
N THR A 342 -3.01 8.22 28.85
CA THR A 342 -4.16 7.65 29.59
C THR A 342 -3.81 7.40 31.06
N ASP A 343 -4.84 7.05 31.85
CA ASP A 343 -4.69 6.65 33.25
C ASP A 343 -4.30 5.17 33.43
N ILE A 344 -4.19 4.40 32.35
CA ILE A 344 -3.79 2.99 32.38
C ILE A 344 -2.27 2.91 32.55
N ARG A 345 -1.82 2.48 33.74
CA ARG A 345 -0.41 2.36 34.14
C ARG A 345 -0.17 1.15 35.05
N ASN A 346 1.09 0.74 35.20
CA ASN A 346 1.53 -0.33 36.11
C ASN A 346 0.72 -1.63 35.92
N GLN A 347 0.34 -1.94 34.69
CA GLN A 347 -0.43 -3.15 34.38
C GLN A 347 0.51 -4.36 34.31
N PRO A 348 0.08 -5.55 34.75
CA PRO A 348 0.89 -6.76 34.62
C PRO A 348 1.33 -6.97 33.17
N THR A 349 2.66 -7.04 32.96
CA THR A 349 3.25 -7.12 31.63
C THR A 349 4.26 -8.25 31.56
N GLN A 350 4.06 -9.16 30.61
CA GLN A 350 5.01 -10.23 30.30
C GLN A 350 5.48 -10.13 28.86
N LEU A 351 6.78 -10.34 28.67
CA LEU A 351 7.41 -10.38 27.36
C LEU A 351 8.24 -11.65 27.22
N LYS A 352 8.06 -12.36 26.10
CA LYS A 352 9.02 -13.33 25.59
C LYS A 352 9.44 -12.93 24.19
N LEU A 353 10.66 -12.42 24.04
CA LEU A 353 11.28 -12.06 22.77
C LEU A 353 12.45 -13.01 22.50
N VAL A 354 12.25 -14.00 21.63
CA VAL A 354 13.25 -15.05 21.41
C VAL A 354 13.48 -15.31 19.92
N ASN A 355 14.73 -15.55 19.54
CA ASN A 355 15.14 -15.86 18.16
C ASN A 355 14.69 -14.81 17.12
N SER A 356 14.59 -13.55 17.51
CA SER A 356 14.03 -12.49 16.67
C SER A 356 15.06 -11.43 16.30
N ILE A 357 14.82 -10.73 15.20
CA ILE A 357 15.63 -9.59 14.75
C ILE A 357 14.80 -8.32 14.92
N VAL A 358 15.32 -7.34 15.65
CA VAL A 358 14.76 -5.97 15.72
C VAL A 358 15.86 -5.01 15.31
N TYR A 359 15.80 -4.50 14.07
CA TYR A 359 16.93 -3.76 13.50
C TYR A 359 16.51 -2.68 12.49
N SER A 360 17.40 -1.73 12.25
CA SER A 360 17.26 -0.72 11.19
C SER A 360 18.62 -0.27 10.69
N ASP A 361 18.62 0.47 9.59
CA ASP A 361 19.82 1.18 9.11
C ASP A 361 20.23 2.37 10.00
N GLY A 362 19.46 2.66 11.06
CA GLY A 362 19.73 3.73 12.01
C GLY A 362 19.53 5.14 11.45
N SER A 363 19.01 5.28 10.23
CA SER A 363 18.83 6.57 9.56
C SER A 363 17.77 7.46 10.22
N SER A 364 16.65 6.86 10.62
CA SER A 364 15.54 7.57 11.26
C SER A 364 15.62 7.52 12.79
N TYR A 365 15.98 6.38 13.38
CA TYR A 365 15.98 6.21 14.83
C TYR A 365 17.13 5.29 15.28
N ALA A 366 17.78 5.62 16.40
CA ALA A 366 18.99 4.93 16.84
C ALA A 366 18.72 3.66 17.68
N ASN A 367 17.72 3.68 18.55
CA ASN A 367 17.40 2.60 19.50
C ASN A 367 16.07 1.95 19.13
N GLU A 368 16.08 0.78 18.49
CA GLU A 368 14.86 0.17 17.97
C GLU A 368 14.06 -0.62 19.01
N VAL A 369 14.57 -0.75 20.23
CA VAL A 369 13.92 -1.46 21.34
C VAL A 369 13.67 -0.50 22.49
N LEU A 370 12.46 -0.53 23.04
CA LEU A 370 12.05 0.17 24.27
C LEU A 370 11.21 -0.75 25.15
N LEU A 371 11.66 -0.98 26.37
CA LEU A 371 10.98 -1.71 27.44
C LEU A 371 10.80 -0.74 28.62
N GLU A 372 9.56 -0.37 28.93
CA GLU A 372 9.27 0.69 29.92
C GLU A 372 8.24 0.22 30.96
N GLY A 373 8.56 0.45 32.24
CA GLY A 373 7.74 -0.01 33.37
C GLY A 373 8.23 -1.33 33.97
N ASP A 374 7.39 -1.95 34.80
CA ASP A 374 7.68 -3.23 35.46
C ASP A 374 7.29 -4.41 34.55
N ILE A 375 8.27 -4.92 33.80
CA ILE A 375 8.07 -5.94 32.78
C ILE A 375 8.82 -7.22 33.17
N SER A 376 8.09 -8.33 33.27
CA SER A 376 8.69 -9.66 33.35
C SER A 376 9.11 -10.11 31.95
N ALA A 377 10.39 -9.95 31.62
CA ALA A 377 10.92 -10.17 30.26
C ALA A 377 11.89 -11.35 30.14
N GLU A 378 11.60 -12.29 29.22
CA GLU A 378 12.54 -13.26 28.66
C GLU A 378 13.02 -12.74 27.30
N VAL A 379 14.28 -12.28 27.22
CA VAL A 379 14.88 -11.77 25.97
C VAL A 379 16.15 -12.55 25.67
N ALA A 380 16.12 -13.44 24.68
CA ALA A 380 17.23 -14.36 24.40
C ALA A 380 17.40 -14.67 22.90
N HIS A 381 18.65 -14.89 22.47
CA HIS A 381 19.00 -15.29 21.10
C HIS A 381 18.46 -14.35 20.01
N ASN A 382 18.49 -13.04 20.24
CA ASN A 382 18.01 -12.05 19.28
C ASN A 382 19.15 -11.28 18.61
N ILE A 383 18.87 -10.61 17.48
CA ILE A 383 19.70 -9.49 17.01
C ILE A 383 18.94 -8.20 17.25
N LEU A 384 19.47 -7.32 18.11
CA LEU A 384 18.76 -6.11 18.54
C LEU A 384 19.61 -4.86 18.30
N ARG A 385 19.02 -3.84 17.69
CA ARG A 385 19.62 -2.50 17.62
C ARG A 385 19.21 -1.66 18.83
N THR A 386 20.09 -1.58 19.84
CA THR A 386 19.88 -0.74 21.03
C THR A 386 21.20 -0.49 21.77
N GLU A 387 21.49 0.77 22.06
CA GLU A 387 22.55 1.15 23.02
C GLU A 387 21.97 1.29 24.44
N ALA A 388 20.69 1.67 24.58
CA ALA A 388 20.03 1.86 25.88
C ALA A 388 20.06 0.59 26.75
N TYR A 389 19.97 -0.58 26.13
CA TYR A 389 19.96 -1.88 26.84
C TYR A 389 21.25 -2.67 26.72
N ARG A 390 22.37 -2.02 26.36
CA ARG A 390 23.66 -2.70 26.15
C ARG A 390 24.12 -3.52 27.36
N ASN A 391 23.91 -3.00 28.56
CA ASN A 391 24.38 -3.64 29.80
C ASN A 391 23.43 -4.72 30.33
N THR A 392 22.16 -4.71 29.90
CA THR A 392 21.12 -5.60 30.42
C THR A 392 20.74 -6.70 29.45
N LEU A 393 20.82 -6.45 28.14
CA LEU A 393 20.41 -7.39 27.10
C LEU A 393 21.58 -8.06 26.38
N ASN A 394 22.85 -7.67 26.60
CA ASN A 394 24.02 -8.34 26.02
C ASN A 394 24.39 -9.64 26.76
N ILE A 395 23.39 -10.50 26.93
CA ILE A 395 23.42 -11.79 27.63
C ILE A 395 22.51 -12.77 26.88
N ASN A 396 22.46 -14.04 27.31
CA ASN A 396 21.51 -15.05 26.81
C ASN A 396 21.50 -15.20 25.28
N GLY A 397 22.66 -15.10 24.63
CA GLY A 397 22.81 -15.27 23.19
C GLY A 397 22.32 -14.09 22.33
N ASN A 398 21.93 -12.96 22.92
CA ASN A 398 21.59 -11.77 22.13
C ASN A 398 22.85 -11.13 21.51
N LEU A 399 22.70 -10.66 20.27
CA LEU A 399 23.70 -9.91 19.52
C LEU A 399 23.22 -8.46 19.40
N LEU A 400 23.90 -7.53 20.06
CA LEU A 400 23.50 -6.13 20.08
C LEU A 400 24.28 -5.29 19.07
N ASN A 401 23.56 -4.46 18.31
CA ASN A 401 24.10 -3.51 17.32
C ASN A 401 24.97 -4.18 16.23
N ILE A 402 24.81 -5.49 16.03
CA ILE A 402 25.44 -6.24 14.94
C ILE A 402 24.50 -6.23 13.73
N ASP A 403 25.02 -5.85 12.56
CA ASP A 403 24.29 -5.88 11.29
C ASP A 403 23.81 -7.32 10.97
N PRO A 404 22.49 -7.56 10.82
CA PRO A 404 21.96 -8.88 10.50
C PRO A 404 22.41 -9.46 9.16
N LYS A 405 22.91 -8.65 8.22
CA LYS A 405 23.32 -9.05 6.85
C LYS A 405 22.21 -9.77 6.06
N PHE A 406 21.32 -8.97 5.51
CA PHE A 406 20.26 -9.42 4.62
C PHE A 406 20.73 -9.49 3.15
N LYS A 407 20.14 -10.40 2.36
CA LYS A 407 20.49 -10.63 0.94
C LYS A 407 20.46 -9.35 0.10
N ASP A 408 19.40 -8.55 0.18
CA ASP A 408 19.32 -7.27 -0.54
C ASP A 408 18.30 -6.32 0.11
N VAL A 409 18.76 -5.48 1.04
CA VAL A 409 17.91 -4.49 1.73
C VAL A 409 17.28 -3.46 0.78
N ARG A 410 17.92 -3.17 -0.37
CA ARG A 410 17.39 -2.19 -1.34
C ARG A 410 16.20 -2.74 -2.11
N LYS A 411 16.18 -4.05 -2.32
CA LYS A 411 15.02 -4.78 -2.87
C LYS A 411 14.04 -5.26 -1.80
N GLN A 412 14.26 -4.90 -0.54
CA GLN A 412 13.43 -5.33 0.59
C GLN A 412 13.45 -6.86 0.76
N ASP A 413 14.56 -7.51 0.41
CA ASP A 413 14.80 -8.93 0.61
C ASP A 413 15.55 -9.15 1.92
N PHE A 414 14.77 -9.41 2.98
CA PHE A 414 15.25 -9.62 4.34
C PHE A 414 15.57 -11.08 4.66
N ARG A 415 15.76 -11.93 3.64
CA ARG A 415 16.39 -13.25 3.84
C ARG A 415 17.84 -13.05 4.26
N LEU A 416 18.38 -13.99 5.03
CA LEU A 416 19.76 -13.94 5.50
C LEU A 416 20.74 -14.23 4.36
N ASP A 417 21.85 -13.49 4.30
CA ASP A 417 22.95 -13.78 3.38
C ASP A 417 23.93 -14.83 3.95
N THR A 418 25.00 -15.12 3.21
CA THR A 418 25.99 -16.14 3.57
C THR A 418 26.88 -15.75 4.76
N LEU A 419 26.97 -14.46 5.09
CA LEU A 419 27.79 -13.89 6.16
C LEU A 419 26.97 -13.47 7.37
N SER A 420 25.68 -13.79 7.38
CA SER A 420 24.77 -13.39 8.45
C SER A 420 25.17 -13.95 9.80
N PRO A 421 25.31 -13.09 10.84
CA PRO A 421 25.51 -13.53 12.21
C PRO A 421 24.26 -14.15 12.83
N ALA A 422 23.09 -14.04 12.17
CA ALA A 422 21.88 -14.74 12.57
C ALA A 422 21.93 -16.25 12.25
N SER A 423 22.81 -16.66 11.33
CA SER A 423 22.89 -18.05 10.90
C SER A 423 23.36 -18.98 12.03
N SER A 424 22.61 -20.05 12.27
CA SER A 424 22.86 -21.09 13.27
C SER A 424 23.00 -20.58 14.71
N ALA A 425 22.44 -19.40 15.00
CA ALA A 425 22.57 -18.71 16.29
C ALA A 425 21.30 -18.74 17.15
N ALA A 426 20.20 -19.27 16.63
CA ALA A 426 18.93 -19.36 17.37
C ALA A 426 18.89 -20.58 18.31
N LEU A 427 18.09 -20.44 19.36
CA LEU A 427 17.71 -21.52 20.26
C LEU A 427 16.58 -22.37 19.64
N PRO A 428 16.74 -23.69 19.41
CA PRO A 428 15.64 -24.52 18.93
C PRO A 428 14.41 -24.43 19.84
N LEU A 429 13.25 -24.05 19.29
CA LEU A 429 11.99 -24.01 20.03
C LEU A 429 11.06 -25.14 19.54
N PRO A 430 10.67 -26.08 20.42
CA PRO A 430 9.73 -27.13 20.05
C PRO A 430 8.42 -26.58 19.48
N GLY A 431 7.94 -27.18 18.40
CA GLY A 431 6.67 -26.79 17.75
C GLY A 431 6.77 -25.69 16.70
N ILE A 432 7.95 -25.09 16.49
CA ILE A 432 8.19 -24.12 15.39
C ILE A 432 9.27 -24.69 14.47
N SER A 433 8.88 -25.62 13.60
CA SER A 433 9.83 -26.33 12.72
C SER A 433 10.04 -25.67 11.36
N LYS A 434 9.14 -24.77 10.93
CA LYS A 434 9.22 -24.09 9.65
C LYS A 434 9.46 -22.60 9.82
N ASP A 435 10.02 -21.96 8.80
CA ASP A 435 10.18 -20.52 8.71
C ASP A 435 8.97 -19.85 8.00
N LEU A 436 9.05 -18.53 7.77
CA LEU A 436 8.04 -17.74 7.08
C LEU A 436 7.73 -18.23 5.65
N LYS A 437 8.70 -18.87 4.98
CA LYS A 437 8.58 -19.41 3.62
C LYS A 437 8.21 -20.89 3.59
N GLY A 438 7.99 -21.51 4.75
CA GLY A 438 7.69 -22.93 4.86
C GLY A 438 8.92 -23.84 4.78
N ILE A 439 10.13 -23.26 4.83
CA ILE A 439 11.40 -23.99 4.82
C ILE A 439 11.60 -24.61 6.21
N GLU A 440 12.02 -25.88 6.27
CA GLU A 440 12.34 -26.53 7.52
C GLU A 440 13.57 -25.89 8.18
N ARG A 441 13.43 -25.58 9.46
CA ARG A 441 14.49 -25.07 10.31
C ARG A 441 15.41 -26.21 10.73
N SER A 442 16.69 -25.90 10.89
CA SER A 442 17.64 -26.84 11.47
C SER A 442 17.20 -27.26 12.87
N VAL A 443 17.10 -28.58 13.10
CA VAL A 443 16.64 -29.15 14.39
C VAL A 443 17.59 -28.79 15.54
N SER A 444 18.87 -28.55 15.24
CA SER A 444 19.90 -28.29 16.26
C SER A 444 20.48 -26.88 16.23
N LYS A 445 20.46 -26.23 15.06
CA LYS A 445 21.11 -24.93 14.83
C LYS A 445 20.27 -24.05 13.90
N PRO A 446 19.04 -23.67 14.30
CA PRO A 446 18.20 -22.81 13.50
C PRO A 446 18.77 -21.39 13.41
N ASP A 447 18.22 -20.61 12.50
CA ASP A 447 18.61 -19.21 12.30
C ASP A 447 17.73 -18.24 13.09
N ILE A 448 18.31 -17.13 13.55
CA ILE A 448 17.57 -16.03 14.18
C ILE A 448 16.74 -15.30 13.12
N GLY A 449 15.48 -15.02 13.43
CA GLY A 449 14.55 -14.26 12.60
C GLY A 449 13.52 -15.12 11.84
N ALA A 450 12.77 -14.45 10.98
CA ALA A 450 11.63 -15.03 10.26
C ALA A 450 12.03 -16.01 9.15
N PHE A 451 13.29 -16.02 8.73
CA PHE A 451 13.77 -16.82 7.62
C PHE A 451 14.83 -17.81 8.09
N GLU A 452 14.77 -19.02 7.56
CA GLU A 452 15.87 -19.98 7.62
C GLU A 452 16.71 -19.85 6.34
N ARG A 453 18.03 -19.81 6.49
CA ARG A 453 18.95 -19.78 5.35
C ARG A 453 19.04 -21.18 4.73
N VAL A 454 18.67 -21.27 3.47
CA VAL A 454 19.03 -22.42 2.63
C VAL A 454 20.46 -22.22 2.15
N VAL A 455 21.32 -23.22 2.36
CA VAL A 455 22.65 -23.23 1.75
C VAL A 455 22.43 -23.49 0.26
N ASP A 456 22.60 -22.44 -0.54
CA ASP A 456 22.54 -22.50 -2.01
C ASP A 456 23.70 -23.33 -2.59
#